data_AF-A0A8J1TG53-F1
#
_entry.id   AF-A0A8J1TG53-F1
#
_cell.length_a   1.000
_cell.length_b   1.000
_cell.length_c   1.000
_cell.angle_alpha   90.00
_cell.angle_beta   90.00
_cell.angle_gamma   90.00
#
_symmetry.space_group_name_H-M   'P 1'
#
loop_
_entity.id
_entity.type
_entity.pdbx_description
1 polymer ?
#
loop_
_entity_poly.entity_id
_entity_poly.type
_entity_poly.pdbx_seq_one_letter_code
_entity_poly.pdbx_strand_id
1 'polypeptide(L)'
;MEDFYVSKPTYEHPPDWIPPEQRSSNNDYNNDINQFLPRSVKIRRMKKNDVLGFNIRGGKEHHCGLYISKVMLNTDAHRLGLREGDQVLRINDTSFENIDHAEAVNILKSNKELQLTVRYFPYGYKKTYEARGPPSASYEASPIITAHGTNR
;
A
#
# COMPACT_ATOMS: atom_id res chain seq x y z
N MET A 1 2.05 -13.44 -36.68
CA MET A 1 2.86 -12.52 -35.88
C MET A 1 1.89 -11.51 -35.33
N GLU A 2 1.54 -11.61 -34.06
CA GLU A 2 0.70 -10.61 -33.39
C GLU A 2 1.61 -9.50 -32.88
N ASP A 3 1.42 -8.30 -33.41
CA ASP A 3 2.10 -7.10 -32.93
C ASP A 3 1.57 -6.78 -31.52
N PHE A 4 2.40 -7.02 -30.51
CA PHE A 4 2.14 -6.61 -29.13
C PHE A 4 2.11 -5.09 -29.05
N TYR A 5 0.95 -4.50 -29.31
CA TYR A 5 0.71 -3.07 -29.08
C TYR A 5 0.82 -2.80 -27.59
N VAL A 6 2.00 -2.35 -27.15
CA VAL A 6 2.19 -1.78 -25.81
C VAL A 6 1.49 -0.43 -25.81
N SER A 7 0.31 -0.34 -25.19
CA SER A 7 -0.38 0.93 -25.02
C SER A 7 0.52 1.87 -24.22
N LYS A 8 0.80 3.05 -24.78
CA LYS A 8 1.45 4.12 -24.00
C LYS A 8 0.50 4.45 -22.84
N PRO A 9 1.02 4.70 -21.63
CA PRO A 9 0.16 5.18 -20.54
C PRO A 9 -0.59 6.42 -21.03
N THR A 10 -1.86 6.53 -20.64
CA THR A 10 -2.67 7.72 -20.92
C THR A 10 -1.88 8.94 -20.49
N TYR A 11 -1.72 9.91 -21.38
CA TYR A 11 -1.06 11.16 -21.03
C TYR A 11 -1.84 11.81 -19.90
N GLU A 12 -1.25 11.85 -18.70
CA GLU A 12 -1.79 12.62 -17.60
C GLU A 12 -1.41 14.08 -17.86
N HIS A 13 -2.43 14.94 -17.98
CA HIS A 13 -2.21 16.37 -18.07
C HIS A 13 -1.40 16.81 -16.84
N PRO A 14 -0.36 17.66 -17.01
CA PRO A 14 0.34 18.21 -15.87
C PRO A 14 -0.69 18.91 -14.95
N PRO A 15 -0.48 18.89 -13.63
CA PRO A 15 -1.30 19.65 -12.71
C PRO A 15 -1.43 21.11 -13.19
N ASP A 16 -2.59 21.71 -12.98
CA ASP A 16 -2.80 23.12 -13.30
C ASP A 16 -1.70 23.97 -12.67
N TRP A 17 -1.23 24.98 -13.40
CA TRP A 17 -0.19 25.85 -12.87
C TRP A 17 -0.76 26.67 -11.71
N ILE A 18 -0.18 26.48 -10.52
CA ILE A 18 -0.52 27.23 -9.32
C ILE A 18 0.48 28.40 -9.18
N PRO A 19 0.02 29.67 -9.11
CA PRO A 19 0.88 30.82 -8.87
C PRO A 19 1.72 30.67 -7.60
N PRO A 20 3.00 31.14 -7.58
CA PRO A 20 3.88 31.02 -6.43
C PRO A 20 3.29 31.42 -5.07
N GLU A 21 2.43 32.43 -5.08
CA GLU A 21 1.80 33.00 -3.88
C GLU A 21 0.71 32.09 -3.33
N GLN A 22 0.02 31.35 -4.20
CA GLN A 22 -1.10 30.46 -3.85
C GLN A 22 -0.65 29.05 -3.48
N ARG A 23 0.61 28.71 -3.81
CA ARG A 23 1.22 27.40 -3.54
C ARG A 23 1.27 27.03 -2.07
N SER A 24 1.67 27.96 -1.20
CA SER A 24 1.82 27.69 0.24
C SER A 24 0.50 27.31 0.94
N SER A 25 -0.62 27.79 0.40
CA SER A 25 -1.98 27.51 0.87
C SER A 25 -2.68 26.38 0.11
N ASN A 26 -2.10 25.87 -0.98
CA ASN A 26 -2.71 24.85 -1.81
C ASN A 26 -2.29 23.46 -1.34
N ASN A 27 -3.26 22.65 -0.91
CA ASN A 27 -3.02 21.28 -0.45
C ASN A 27 -2.30 20.39 -1.47
N ASP A 28 -2.52 20.62 -2.78
CA ASP A 28 -1.88 19.86 -3.85
C ASP A 28 -0.43 20.31 -4.10
N TYR A 29 -0.05 21.48 -3.57
CA TYR A 29 1.30 22.02 -3.61
C TYR A 29 1.99 21.89 -2.25
N ASN A 30 2.02 20.66 -1.73
CA ASN A 30 2.85 20.33 -0.58
C ASN A 30 4.28 19.99 -1.03
N ASN A 31 5.21 20.94 -0.85
CA ASN A 31 6.64 20.73 -1.10
C ASN A 31 7.34 19.87 -0.03
N ASP A 32 6.60 19.31 0.93
CA ASP A 32 7.16 18.41 1.94
C ASP A 32 7.55 17.06 1.31
N ILE A 33 8.76 17.03 0.76
CA ILE A 33 9.35 15.83 0.18
C ILE A 33 9.44 14.69 1.21
N ASN A 34 9.47 14.99 2.52
CA ASN A 34 9.55 13.98 3.56
C ASN A 34 8.33 13.05 3.54
N GLN A 35 7.19 13.54 3.04
CA GLN A 35 5.99 12.74 2.84
C GLN A 35 6.24 11.52 1.95
N PHE A 36 7.12 11.67 0.96
CA PHE A 36 7.47 10.65 -0.05
C PHE A 36 8.77 9.93 0.24
N LEU A 37 9.47 10.27 1.33
CA LEU A 37 10.65 9.52 1.75
C LEU A 37 10.24 8.20 2.41
N PRO A 38 11.08 7.15 2.31
CA PRO A 38 10.88 5.92 3.07
C PRO A 38 10.87 6.21 4.58
N ARG A 39 9.95 5.57 5.29
CA ARG A 39 9.81 5.65 6.75
C ARG A 39 9.71 4.27 7.37
N SER A 40 10.22 4.14 8.59
CA SER A 40 10.16 2.90 9.36
C SER A 40 8.99 2.90 10.32
N VAL A 41 8.19 1.84 10.28
CA VAL A 41 7.05 1.62 11.18
C VAL A 41 7.24 0.27 11.87
N LYS A 42 7.18 0.26 13.21
CA LYS A 42 7.31 -0.95 14.01
C LYS A 42 5.97 -1.34 14.62
N ILE A 43 5.41 -2.47 14.20
CA ILE A 43 4.16 -3.03 14.74
C ILE A 43 4.49 -4.26 15.58
N ARG A 44 3.90 -4.35 16.78
CA ARG A 44 4.05 -5.50 17.67
C ARG A 44 2.67 -5.99 18.12
N ARG A 45 2.38 -7.26 17.87
CA ARG A 45 1.16 -7.94 18.30
C ARG A 45 1.41 -8.82 19.51
N MET A 46 0.35 -9.13 20.27
CA MET A 46 0.44 -10.04 21.42
C MET A 46 0.59 -11.50 20.95
N LYS A 47 -0.20 -11.89 19.94
CA LYS A 47 -0.16 -13.21 19.29
C LYS A 47 0.07 -13.07 17.79
N LYS A 48 0.63 -14.12 17.16
CA LYS A 48 0.92 -14.15 15.72
C LYS A 48 -0.34 -13.99 14.85
N ASN A 49 -1.49 -14.41 15.36
CA ASN A 49 -2.76 -14.37 14.64
C ASN A 49 -3.62 -13.14 14.98
N ASP A 50 -3.14 -12.20 15.80
CA ASP A 50 -3.91 -10.98 16.07
C ASP A 50 -3.92 -10.09 14.82
N VAL A 51 -5.01 -9.38 14.56
CA VAL A 51 -5.12 -8.46 13.42
C VAL A 51 -4.01 -7.41 13.41
N LEU A 52 -3.46 -7.10 12.23
CA LEU A 52 -2.43 -6.07 12.07
C LEU A 52 -3.00 -4.65 12.01
N GLY A 53 -4.30 -4.51 11.73
CA GLY A 53 -4.92 -3.20 11.57
C GLY A 53 -4.74 -2.57 10.19
N PHE A 54 -4.25 -3.30 9.20
CA PHE A 54 -4.23 -2.87 7.80
C PHE A 54 -4.41 -4.03 6.83
N ASN A 55 -4.81 -3.71 5.59
CA ASN A 55 -4.91 -4.64 4.47
C ASN A 55 -3.86 -4.31 3.42
N ILE A 56 -3.48 -5.30 2.62
CA ILE A 56 -2.54 -5.14 1.50
C ILE A 56 -3.19 -5.50 0.18
N ARG A 57 -2.60 -5.06 -0.92
CA ARG A 57 -2.86 -5.55 -2.27
C ARG A 57 -1.68 -5.34 -3.20
N GLY A 58 -1.82 -5.80 -4.44
CA GLY A 58 -0.72 -5.85 -5.40
C GLY A 58 0.17 -7.05 -5.12
N GLY A 59 1.40 -7.02 -5.63
CA GLY A 59 2.29 -8.16 -5.65
C GLY A 59 2.88 -8.36 -7.03
N LYS A 60 4.04 -9.00 -7.10
CA LYS A 60 4.82 -9.19 -8.32
C LYS A 60 4.01 -9.90 -9.41
N GLU A 61 3.19 -10.87 -9.06
CA GLU A 61 2.31 -11.59 -10.00
C GLU A 61 1.28 -10.69 -10.68
N HIS A 62 1.03 -9.51 -10.10
CA HIS A 62 0.18 -8.45 -10.63
C HIS A 62 0.97 -7.35 -11.33
N HIS A 63 2.28 -7.53 -11.56
CA HIS A 63 3.17 -6.55 -12.18
C HIS A 63 3.14 -5.18 -11.48
N CYS A 64 2.94 -5.18 -10.16
CA CYS A 64 2.93 -3.98 -9.34
C CYS A 64 3.56 -4.26 -7.96
N GLY A 65 3.99 -3.19 -7.28
CA GLY A 65 4.47 -3.31 -5.90
C GLY A 65 3.38 -3.75 -4.92
N LEU A 66 3.78 -4.05 -3.69
CA LEU A 66 2.84 -4.33 -2.61
C LEU A 66 2.46 -3.03 -1.88
N TYR A 67 1.16 -2.79 -1.71
CA TYR A 67 0.65 -1.56 -1.11
C TYR A 67 -0.34 -1.80 0.02
N ILE A 68 -0.38 -0.86 0.97
CA ILE A 68 -1.41 -0.74 2.01
C ILE A 68 -2.70 -0.22 1.36
N SER A 69 -3.74 -1.05 1.36
CA SER A 69 -5.04 -0.76 0.73
C SER A 69 -6.08 -0.21 1.69
N LYS A 70 -5.91 -0.47 2.99
CA LYS A 70 -6.80 0.04 4.03
C LYS A 70 -6.06 0.04 5.36
N VAL A 71 -6.31 1.05 6.19
CA VAL A 71 -5.86 1.09 7.58
C VAL A 71 -7.08 1.24 8.47
N MET A 72 -7.22 0.33 9.45
CA MET A 72 -8.32 0.33 10.39
C MET A 72 -8.08 1.41 11.45
N LEU A 73 -9.08 2.27 11.67
CA LEU A 73 -9.04 3.30 12.71
C LEU A 73 -8.79 2.69 14.09
N ASN A 74 -8.15 3.46 14.96
CA ASN A 74 -7.85 3.08 16.36
C ASN A 74 -6.96 1.84 16.54
N THR A 75 -6.30 1.37 15.47
CA THR A 75 -5.27 0.32 15.55
C THR A 75 -3.86 0.89 15.72
N ASP A 76 -2.88 0.04 16.06
CA ASP A 76 -1.48 0.46 16.11
C ASP A 76 -1.00 0.96 14.74
N ALA A 77 -1.41 0.30 13.66
CA ALA A 77 -1.10 0.74 12.30
C ALA A 77 -1.54 2.19 12.04
N HIS A 78 -2.75 2.55 12.46
CA HIS A 78 -3.28 3.91 12.35
C HIS A 78 -2.48 4.91 13.20
N ARG A 79 -2.23 4.58 14.48
CA ARG A 79 -1.47 5.46 15.39
C ARG A 79 -0.02 5.69 14.95
N LEU A 80 0.57 4.71 14.27
CA LEU A 80 1.94 4.78 13.76
C LEU A 80 2.03 5.48 12.38
N GLY A 81 0.92 5.98 11.84
CA GLY A 81 0.92 6.75 10.60
C GLY A 81 1.07 5.91 9.33
N LEU A 82 0.71 4.62 9.38
CA LEU A 82 0.42 3.89 8.14
C LEU A 82 -0.84 4.47 7.51
N ARG A 83 -0.83 4.57 6.19
CA ARG A 83 -1.95 5.07 5.42
C ARG A 83 -2.10 4.32 4.11
N GLU A 84 -3.30 4.44 3.56
CA GLU A 84 -3.59 4.00 2.21
C GLU A 84 -2.64 4.68 1.20
N GLY A 85 -2.13 3.91 0.24
CA GLY A 85 -1.16 4.41 -0.73
C GLY A 85 0.30 4.22 -0.32
N ASP A 86 0.58 3.74 0.90
CA ASP A 86 1.93 3.33 1.27
C ASP A 86 2.34 2.05 0.52
N GLN A 87 3.47 2.12 -0.17
CA GLN A 87 4.17 0.96 -0.72
C GLN A 87 5.02 0.32 0.36
N VAL A 88 4.94 -1.00 0.52
CA VAL A 88 5.79 -1.79 1.40
C VAL A 88 7.08 -2.14 0.65
N LEU A 89 8.21 -1.64 1.13
CA LEU A 89 9.53 -1.86 0.52
C LEU A 89 10.27 -3.01 1.20
N ARG A 90 10.13 -3.12 2.52
CA ARG A 90 10.81 -4.13 3.32
C ARG A 90 10.00 -4.46 4.56
N ILE A 91 10.06 -5.70 5.02
CA ILE A 91 9.59 -6.11 6.34
C ILE A 91 10.70 -6.91 7.01
N ASN A 92 11.12 -6.47 8.20
CA ASN A 92 12.30 -6.98 8.88
C ASN A 92 13.49 -6.92 7.90
N ASP A 93 14.13 -8.04 7.60
CA ASP A 93 15.28 -8.11 6.70
C ASP A 93 14.93 -8.63 5.30
N THR A 94 13.64 -8.76 4.99
CA THR A 94 13.16 -9.26 3.69
C THR A 94 12.65 -8.12 2.82
N SER A 95 13.19 -8.01 1.59
CA SER A 95 12.71 -7.05 0.58
C SER A 95 11.34 -7.45 0.03
N PHE A 96 10.46 -6.47 -0.17
CA PHE A 96 9.09 -6.61 -0.67
C PHE A 96 8.91 -5.99 -2.05
N GLU A 97 9.99 -5.54 -2.71
CA GLU A 97 9.91 -4.91 -4.04
C GLU A 97 9.45 -5.88 -5.14
N ASN A 98 9.79 -7.17 -5.01
CA ASN A 98 9.49 -8.22 -6.00
C ASN A 98 8.87 -9.47 -5.34
N ILE A 99 8.00 -9.25 -4.34
CA ILE A 99 7.36 -10.32 -3.59
C ILE A 99 5.99 -10.69 -4.18
N ASP A 100 5.66 -11.98 -4.19
CA ASP A 100 4.30 -12.43 -4.53
C ASP A 100 3.34 -12.10 -3.37
N HIS A 101 2.07 -11.80 -3.70
CA HIS A 101 1.08 -11.43 -2.69
C HIS A 101 0.92 -12.48 -1.60
N ALA A 102 0.83 -13.76 -2.00
CA ALA A 102 0.66 -14.87 -1.07
C ALA A 102 1.85 -15.02 -0.09
N GLU A 103 3.07 -14.80 -0.58
CA GLU A 103 4.27 -14.83 0.25
C GLU A 103 4.29 -13.67 1.25
N ALA A 104 3.93 -12.46 0.80
CA ALA A 104 3.80 -11.31 1.67
C ALA A 104 2.79 -11.55 2.81
N VAL A 105 1.63 -12.15 2.50
CA VAL A 105 0.63 -12.54 3.51
C VAL A 105 1.21 -13.52 4.52
N ASN A 106 1.96 -14.53 4.06
CA ASN A 106 2.57 -15.53 4.94
C ASN A 106 3.60 -14.91 5.90
N ILE A 107 4.46 -14.02 5.41
CA ILE A 107 5.45 -13.31 6.24
C ILE A 107 4.74 -12.44 7.28
N LEU A 108 3.73 -11.67 6.86
CA LEU A 108 2.95 -10.81 7.75
C LEU A 108 2.24 -11.62 8.85
N LYS A 109 1.66 -12.78 8.54
CA LYS A 109 0.99 -13.64 9.53
C LYS A 109 1.97 -14.35 10.48
N SER A 110 3.18 -14.69 10.02
CA SER A 110 4.11 -15.53 10.78
C SER A 110 4.92 -14.81 11.87
N ASN A 111 4.89 -13.48 11.87
CA ASN A 111 5.76 -12.63 12.71
C ASN A 111 4.96 -11.81 13.74
N LYS A 112 5.34 -11.89 15.03
CA LYS A 112 4.71 -11.06 16.08
C LYS A 112 5.14 -9.59 16.03
N GLU A 113 6.37 -9.37 15.59
CA GLU A 113 6.98 -8.05 15.46
C GLU A 113 7.37 -7.84 13.99
N LEU A 114 6.98 -6.69 13.46
CA LEU A 114 7.20 -6.30 12.07
C LEU A 114 7.86 -4.93 12.07
N GLN A 115 9.07 -4.84 11.51
CA GLN A 115 9.71 -3.58 11.17
C GLN A 115 9.48 -3.32 9.68
N LEU A 116 8.46 -2.53 9.35
CA LEU A 116 8.13 -2.17 7.99
C LEU A 116 8.98 -0.98 7.56
N THR A 117 9.53 -1.02 6.36
CA THR A 117 10.00 0.17 5.63
C THR A 117 8.97 0.45 4.55
N VAL A 118 8.28 1.60 4.65
CA VAL A 118 7.20 1.98 3.73
C VAL A 118 7.46 3.34 3.12
N ARG A 119 6.88 3.60 1.95
CA ARG A 119 6.93 4.91 1.29
C ARG A 119 5.55 5.27 0.79
N TYR A 120 5.10 6.51 1.02
CA TYR A 120 3.85 6.97 0.42
C TYR A 120 4.02 7.11 -1.09
N PHE A 121 3.28 6.31 -1.87
CA PHE A 121 3.38 6.30 -3.33
C PHE A 121 2.00 6.11 -3.99
N PRO A 122 1.13 7.13 -3.91
CA PRO A 122 -0.26 7.05 -4.38
C PRO A 122 -0.39 6.82 -5.89
N TYR A 123 0.60 7.23 -6.68
CA TYR A 123 0.59 7.01 -8.12
C TYR A 123 0.72 5.52 -8.48
N GLY A 124 1.72 4.82 -7.92
CA GLY A 124 1.85 3.37 -8.13
C GLY A 124 0.70 2.58 -7.53
N TYR A 125 0.10 3.09 -6.44
CA TYR A 125 -1.11 2.55 -5.85
C TYR A 125 -2.31 2.61 -6.80
N LYS A 126 -2.55 3.71 -7.52
CA LYS A 126 -3.65 3.82 -8.50
C LYS A 126 -3.53 2.80 -9.63
N LYS A 127 -2.31 2.56 -10.13
CA LYS A 127 -2.04 1.55 -11.18
C LYS A 127 -2.48 0.14 -10.82
N THR A 128 -2.51 -0.20 -9.54
CA THR A 128 -3.01 -1.51 -9.07
C THR A 128 -4.50 -1.72 -9.40
N TYR A 129 -5.29 -0.66 -9.56
CA TYR A 129 -6.70 -0.73 -9.97
C TYR A 129 -6.85 -0.70 -11.51
N GLU A 130 -6.04 0.10 -12.20
CA GLU A 130 -6.07 0.23 -13.65
C GLU A 130 -5.70 -1.07 -14.37
N ALA A 131 -4.80 -1.86 -13.79
CA ALA A 131 -4.30 -3.08 -14.40
C ALA A 131 -5.40 -4.14 -14.70
N ARG A 132 -6.58 -4.10 -14.06
CA ARG A 132 -7.62 -5.15 -14.21
C ARG A 132 -9.10 -4.69 -14.14
N GLY A 133 -9.40 -3.39 -14.26
CA GLY A 133 -10.78 -2.88 -14.20
C GLY A 133 -11.31 -2.73 -12.77
N PRO A 134 -12.56 -2.22 -12.59
CA PRO A 134 -13.11 -1.95 -11.26
C PRO A 134 -13.14 -3.23 -10.40
N PRO A 135 -13.00 -3.12 -9.07
CA PRO A 135 -12.89 -4.29 -8.21
C PRO A 135 -14.14 -5.17 -8.34
N SER A 136 -13.98 -6.42 -8.79
CA SER A 136 -14.88 -7.47 -8.34
C SER A 136 -14.68 -7.58 -6.82
N ALA A 137 -15.77 -7.49 -6.05
CA ALA A 137 -15.80 -7.54 -4.59
C ALA A 137 -15.05 -8.76 -3.98
N SER A 138 -14.68 -9.74 -4.79
CA SER A 138 -13.87 -10.91 -4.40
C SER A 138 -12.38 -10.63 -4.17
N TYR A 139 -11.82 -9.52 -4.66
CA TYR A 139 -10.37 -9.20 -4.57
C TYR A 139 -10.05 -8.04 -3.63
N GLU A 140 -11.08 -7.49 -2.98
CA GLU A 140 -10.91 -6.38 -2.06
C GLU A 140 -10.18 -6.84 -0.81
N ALA A 141 -8.88 -6.54 -0.78
CA ALA A 141 -8.17 -6.29 0.45
C ALA A 141 -8.32 -7.44 1.45
N SER A 142 -7.70 -8.59 1.17
CA SER A 142 -7.60 -9.69 2.13
C SER A 142 -7.26 -9.11 3.49
N PRO A 143 -8.17 -9.18 4.48
CA PRO A 143 -7.83 -8.85 5.84
C PRO A 143 -6.66 -9.76 6.19
N ILE A 144 -5.51 -9.19 6.57
CA ILE A 144 -4.36 -10.04 6.92
C ILE A 144 -4.74 -10.98 8.08
N ILE A 145 -5.81 -10.69 8.83
CA ILE A 145 -6.62 -11.65 9.58
C ILE A 145 -8.11 -11.27 9.49
N THR A 146 -8.95 -12.16 8.98
CA THR A 146 -10.40 -12.07 9.17
C THR A 146 -10.65 -12.31 10.66
N ALA A 147 -11.35 -11.39 11.33
CA ALA A 147 -11.93 -11.68 12.63
C ALA A 147 -13.02 -12.76 12.40
N HIS A 148 -12.63 -14.04 12.35
CA HIS A 148 -13.58 -15.12 12.55
C HIS A 148 -13.95 -15.09 14.03
N GLY A 149 -14.93 -14.24 14.35
CA GLY A 149 -15.75 -14.45 15.52
C GLY A 149 -16.36 -15.83 15.40
N THR A 150 -15.95 -16.71 16.29
CA THR A 150 -16.71 -17.92 16.64
C THR A 150 -18.14 -17.49 16.96
N ASN A 151 -19.09 -17.79 16.08
CA ASN A 151 -20.48 -17.84 16.48
C ASN A 151 -20.65 -19.05 17.39
N ARG A 152 -21.22 -18.80 18.56
CA ARG A 152 -21.75 -19.81 19.48
C ARG A 152 -22.78 -20.70 18.79
#